data_AF-A0A785ISM8-F1
#
_entry.id   AF-A0A785ISM8-F1
#
_cell.length_a   1.000
_cell.length_b   1.000
_cell.length_c   1.000
_cell.angle_alpha   90.00
_cell.angle_beta   90.00
_cell.angle_gamma   90.00
#
_symmetry.space_group_name_H-M   'P 1'
#
loop_
_entity.id
_entity.type
_entity.pdbx_description
1 polymer ?
#
loop_
_entity_poly.entity_id
_entity_poly.type
_entity_poly.pdbx_seq_one_letter_code
_entity_poly.pdbx_strand_id
1 'polypeptide(L)' 'SPESNGIAESFVKTIKRDYISVMPKPDGLTAAKNLAEAFEHYNEWHPHSALGYRSPREYLRQRACNGLSDNRCLEI' A
#
# COMPACT_ATOMS: atom_id res chain seq x y z
N SER A 1 -5.33 -10.04 -15.65
CA SER A 1 -6.28 -9.35 -16.55
C SER A 1 -5.82 -7.91 -16.77
N PRO A 2 -6.32 -7.21 -17.80
CA PRO A 2 -6.08 -5.76 -17.96
C PRO A 2 -6.38 -4.95 -16.68
N GLU A 3 -7.41 -5.34 -15.93
CA GLU A 3 -7.79 -4.70 -14.66
C GLU A 3 -6.71 -4.84 -13.57
N SER A 4 -6.20 -6.06 -13.36
CA SER A 4 -5.11 -6.31 -12.40
C SER A 4 -3.84 -5.53 -12.77
N ASN A 5 -3.55 -5.38 -14.07
CA ASN A 5 -2.43 -4.56 -14.54
C ASN A 5 -2.66 -3.08 -14.18
N GLY A 6 -3.85 -2.54 -14.43
CA GLY A 6 -4.19 -1.16 -14.07
C GLY A 6 -4.06 -0.87 -12.57
N ILE A 7 -4.42 -1.83 -11.72
CA ILE A 7 -4.22 -1.73 -10.25
C ILE A 7 -2.73 -1.67 -9.92
N ALA A 8 -1.93 -2.58 -10.48
CA ALA A 8 -0.48 -2.62 -10.26
C ALA A 8 0.20 -1.34 -10.76
N GLU A 9 -0.19 -0.83 -11.93
CA GLU A 9 0.33 0.41 -12.50
C GLU A 9 0.03 1.62 -11.61
N SER A 10 -1.20 1.73 -11.10
CA SER A 10 -1.60 2.80 -10.18
C SER A 10 -0.80 2.74 -8.86
N PHE A 11 -0.61 1.54 -8.31
CA PHE A 11 0.21 1.33 -7.12
C PHE A 11 1.65 1.78 -7.34
N VAL A 12 2.30 1.30 -8.42
CA VAL A 12 3.68 1.66 -8.76
C VAL A 12 3.82 3.17 -8.98
N LYS A 13 2.83 3.80 -9.63
CA LYS A 13 2.81 5.26 -9.84
C LYS A 13 2.80 6.01 -8.51
N THR A 14 1.99 5.57 -7.55
CA THR A 14 1.89 6.17 -6.22
C THR A 14 3.21 6.06 -5.45
N ILE A 15 3.78 4.86 -5.39
CA ILE A 15 5.07 4.63 -4.72
C ILE A 15 6.18 5.48 -5.35
N LYS A 16 6.26 5.52 -6.68
CA LYS A 16 7.28 6.31 -7.38
C LYS A 16 7.13 7.82 -7.13
N ARG A 17 5.89 8.33 -7.22
CA ARG A 17 5.59 9.76 -7.13
C ARG A 17 5.73 10.28 -5.70
N ASP A 18 5.14 9.60 -4.72
CA ASP A 18 4.96 10.17 -3.37
C ASP A 18 6.08 9.79 -2.41
N TYR A 19 6.81 8.71 -2.70
CA TYR A 19 7.86 8.19 -1.82
C TYR A 19 9.23 8.24 -2.49
N ILE A 20 9.41 7.50 -3.59
CA ILE A 20 10.75 7.35 -4.20
C ILE A 20 11.28 8.69 -4.73
N SER A 21 10.41 9.58 -5.22
CA SER A 21 10.83 10.89 -5.76
C SER A 21 11.38 11.84 -4.68
N VAL A 22 10.93 11.70 -3.43
CA VAL A 22 11.30 12.57 -2.31
C VAL A 22 12.35 11.96 -1.38
N MET A 23 12.63 10.66 -1.52
CA MET A 23 13.61 9.96 -0.69
C MET A 23 15.05 10.23 -1.13
N PRO A 24 15.97 10.51 -0.19
CA PRO A 24 17.40 10.53 -0.49
C PRO A 24 17.86 9.13 -0.90
N LYS A 25 18.83 9.05 -1.82
CA LYS A 25 19.34 7.77 -2.34
C LYS A 25 20.82 7.92 -2.73
N PRO A 26 21.70 8.22 -1.75
CA PRO A 26 23.12 8.43 -2.00
C PRO A 26 23.84 7.16 -2.49
N ASP A 27 23.31 5.99 -2.16
CA ASP A 27 23.86 4.68 -2.52
C ASP A 27 22.76 3.61 -2.54
N GLY A 28 23.09 2.42 -3.07
CA GLY A 28 22.14 1.32 -3.22
C GLY A 28 21.61 0.73 -1.92
N LEU A 29 22.43 0.68 -0.85
CA LEU A 29 22.01 0.18 0.46
C LEU A 29 20.99 1.13 1.09
N THR A 30 21.26 2.43 1.03
CA THR A 30 20.32 3.46 1.50
C THR A 30 19.04 3.46 0.67
N ALA A 31 19.13 3.31 -0.66
CA ALA A 31 17.95 3.20 -1.52
C ALA A 31 17.07 1.99 -1.17
N ALA A 32 17.67 0.84 -0.86
CA ALA A 32 16.93 -0.36 -0.45
C ALA A 32 16.24 -0.17 0.93
N LYS A 33 16.92 0.46 1.90
CA LYS A 33 16.33 0.79 3.20
C LYS A 33 15.15 1.74 3.06
N ASN A 34 15.31 2.80 2.26
CA ASN A 34 14.27 3.79 2.03
C ASN A 34 13.08 3.20 1.29
N LEU A 35 13.32 2.26 0.36
CA LEU A 35 12.24 1.52 -0.28
C LEU A 35 11.43 0.67 0.72
N ALA A 36 12.10 -0.01 1.66
CA ALA A 36 11.41 -0.74 2.72
C ALA A 36 10.59 0.20 3.61
N GLU A 37 11.15 1.35 3.99
CA GLU A 37 10.43 2.38 4.77
C GLU A 37 9.23 2.95 4.00
N ALA A 38 9.34 3.12 2.68
CA ALA A 38 8.24 3.55 1.82
C ALA A 38 7.05 2.58 1.90
N PHE A 39 7.32 1.28 1.83
CA PHE A 39 6.28 0.27 1.93
C PHE A 39 5.63 0.24 3.31
N GLU A 40 6.42 0.34 4.38
CA GLU A 40 5.89 0.39 5.74
C GLU A 40 5.01 1.63 5.96
N HIS A 41 5.48 2.81 5.52
CA HIS A 41 4.70 4.03 5.63
C HIS A 41 3.44 3.99 4.74
N TYR A 42 3.53 3.42 3.53
CA TYR A 42 2.37 3.19 2.67
C TYR A 42 1.31 2.32 3.38
N ASN A 43 1.75 1.19 3.93
CA ASN A 43 0.87 0.23 4.56
C ASN A 43 0.21 0.75 5.83
N GLU A 44 0.92 1.58 6.61
CA GLU A 44 0.42 2.06 7.91
C GLU A 44 -0.36 3.38 7.81
N TRP A 45 0.01 4.30 6.89
CA TRP A 45 -0.49 5.68 6.91
C TRP A 45 -1.09 6.19 5.60
N HIS A 46 -0.90 5.52 4.45
CA HIS A 46 -1.33 6.09 3.17
C HIS A 46 -2.86 6.01 3.02
N PRO A 47 -3.56 7.15 2.86
CA PRO A 47 -5.01 7.15 2.74
C PRO A 47 -5.43 6.63 1.36
N HIS A 48 -6.29 5.60 1.33
CA HIS A 48 -6.75 5.00 0.08
C HIS A 48 -8.26 5.22 -0.12
N SER A 49 -8.67 5.91 -1.18
CA SER A 49 -10.08 6.26 -1.44
C SER A 49 -10.99 5.03 -1.52
N ALA A 50 -10.56 3.98 -2.23
CA ALA A 50 -11.32 2.72 -2.31
C ALA A 50 -11.44 1.98 -0.97
N LEU A 51 -10.60 2.30 0.02
CA LEU A 51 -10.68 1.74 1.37
C LEU A 51 -11.46 2.66 2.32
N GLY A 52 -12.08 3.73 1.83
CA GLY A 52 -12.75 4.74 2.66
C GLY A 52 -11.74 5.61 3.42
N TYR A 53 -10.64 5.97 2.75
CA TYR A 53 -9.53 6.78 3.31
C TYR A 53 -8.78 6.17 4.50
N ARG A 54 -8.97 4.86 4.75
CA ARG A 54 -8.14 4.07 5.68
C ARG A 54 -6.84 3.66 5.02
N SER A 55 -5.79 3.44 5.83
CA SER A 55 -4.58 2.78 5.35
C SER A 55 -4.81 1.29 5.09
N PRO A 56 -3.96 0.63 4.29
CA PRO A 56 -4.05 -0.81 4.05
C PRO A 56 -4.10 -1.64 5.35
N ARG A 57 -3.23 -1.33 6.32
CA ARG A 57 -3.21 -2.05 7.61
C ARG A 57 -4.44 -1.75 8.44
N GLU A 58 -4.92 -0.51 8.47
CA GLU A 58 -6.19 -0.19 9.16
C GLU A 58 -7.36 -0.95 8.55
N TYR A 59 -7.46 -0.98 7.23
CA TYR A 59 -8.50 -1.72 6.54
C TYR A 59 -8.45 -3.22 6.86
N LEU A 60 -7.26 -3.82 6.83
CA LEU A 60 -7.07 -5.23 7.19
C LEU A 60 -7.38 -5.52 8.66
N ARG A 61 -6.94 -4.66 9.59
CA ARG A 61 -7.26 -4.78 11.02
C ARG A 61 -8.77 -4.75 11.25
N GLN A 62 -9.46 -3.79 10.64
CA GLN A 62 -10.92 -3.69 10.74
C GLN A 62 -11.62 -4.90 10.11
N ARG A 63 -11.15 -5.39 8.97
CA ARG A 63 -11.67 -6.63 8.36
C ARG A 63 -11.42 -7.85 9.22
N ALA A 64 -10.27 -7.97 9.88
CA ALA A 64 -10.00 -9.08 10.78
C ALA A 64 -10.93 -9.03 12.01
N CYS A 65 -11.16 -7.85 12.57
CA CYS A 65 -12.13 -7.66 13.66
C CYS A 65 -13.57 -7.94 13.22
N ASN A 66 -13.95 -7.56 12.00
CA ASN A 66 -15.28 -7.81 11.43
C ASN A 66 -15.44 -9.23 10.85
N GLY A 67 -14.34 -9.94 10.56
CA GLY A 67 -14.31 -11.29 10.02
C GLY A 67 -14.65 -12.37 11.04
N LEU A 68 -14.78 -12.02 12.32
CA LEU A 68 -15.50 -12.84 13.31
C LEU A 68 -17.01 -12.92 13.01
N SER A 69 -17.54 -12.14 12.06
CA SER A 69 -18.96 -12.16 11.68
C SER A 69 -19.29 -12.18 10.17
N ASP A 70 -18.34 -12.08 9.23
CA ASP A 70 -18.66 -12.09 7.77
C ASP A 70 -17.72 -12.99 6.95
N ASN A 71 -18.27 -14.09 6.44
CA ASN A 71 -17.61 -15.12 5.62
C ASN A 71 -17.35 -14.72 4.15
N ARG A 72 -17.14 -13.45 3.82
CA ARG A 72 -16.73 -13.05 2.46
C ARG A 72 -15.22 -12.90 2.35
N CYS A 73 -14.58 -14.06 2.39
CA CYS A 73 -13.17 -14.25 2.16
C CYS A 73 -12.83 -14.06 0.68
N LEU A 74 -11.92 -13.12 0.40
CA LEU A 74 -11.09 -12.97 -0.81
C LEU A 74 -11.77 -13.20 -2.18
N GLU A 75 -12.24 -12.10 -2.78
CA GLU A 75 -12.15 -11.93 -4.24
C GLU A 75 -11.45 -10.58 -4.49
N ILE A 76 -10.19 -10.65 -4.87
CA ILE A 76 -9.38 -9.58 -5.47
C ILE A 76 -8.84 -10.10 -6.79
#